data_AF-A0A5D0I253-F1
#
_entry.id   AF-A0A5D0I253-F1
#
_cell.length_a   1.000
_cell.length_b   1.000
_cell.length_c   1.000
_cell.angle_alpha   90.00
_cell.angle_beta   90.00
_cell.angle_gamma   90.00
#
_symmetry.space_group_name_H-M   'P 1'
#
loop_
_entity.id
_entity.type
_entity.pdbx_description
1 polymer ?
#
loop_
_entity_poly.entity_id
_entity_poly.type
_entity_poly.pdbx_seq_one_letter_code
_entity_poly.pdbx_strand_id
1 'polypeptide(L)'
;MRLHRNLCFAVIDGLHQIFNEDEYADKVIQTLLKRDKRWGSRDRAFVAETTYDIVRWKRLYAEIAEVKEPFNRDNLWRLFAVWATLKGIKLPDWKYFTNTPTRKIKGKF
;
A
#
# COMPACT_ATOMS: atom_id res chain seq x y z
N MET A 1 13.06 5.69 6.00
CA MET A 1 12.08 6.39 5.14
C MET A 1 10.93 6.92 6.00
N ARG A 2 10.44 8.13 5.75
CA ARG A 2 9.24 8.70 6.42
C ARG A 2 8.04 8.57 5.48
N LEU A 3 6.91 8.11 6.00
CA LEU A 3 5.67 7.99 5.21
C LEU A 3 4.97 9.35 5.11
N HIS A 4 4.69 9.77 3.88
CA HIS A 4 3.93 10.98 3.59
C HIS A 4 2.49 10.61 3.23
N ARG A 5 1.53 11.22 3.92
CA ARG A 5 0.12 10.81 3.89
C ARG A 5 -0.49 10.90 2.49
N ASN A 6 -0.18 11.95 1.74
CA ASN A 6 -0.63 12.13 0.36
C ASN A 6 -0.16 11.00 -0.57
N LEU A 7 1.10 10.59 -0.46
CA LEU A 7 1.67 9.52 -1.28
C LEU A 7 1.07 8.16 -0.91
N CYS A 8 0.93 7.89 0.39
CA CYS A 8 0.27 6.66 0.86
C CYS A 8 -1.18 6.59 0.35
N PHE A 9 -1.94 7.68 0.37
CA PHE A 9 -3.28 7.69 -0.21
C PHE A 9 -3.28 7.39 -1.71
N ALA A 10 -2.31 7.90 -2.46
CA ALA A 10 -2.19 7.60 -3.88
C ALA A 10 -1.96 6.11 -4.13
N VAL A 11 -1.12 5.46 -3.32
CA VAL A 11 -0.93 4.00 -3.35
C VAL A 11 -2.25 3.29 -3.04
N ILE A 12 -2.95 3.66 -1.97
CA ILE A 12 -4.22 3.01 -1.58
C ILE A 12 -5.29 3.15 -2.68
N ASP A 13 -5.43 4.33 -3.28
CA ASP A 13 -6.38 4.53 -4.38
C ASP A 13 -6.00 3.69 -5.60
N GLY A 14 -4.69 3.58 -5.91
CA GLY A 14 -4.19 2.72 -6.97
C GLY A 14 -4.47 1.24 -6.74
N LEU A 15 -4.24 0.75 -5.53
CA LEU A 15 -4.53 -0.65 -5.18
C LEU A 15 -6.03 -0.96 -5.28
N HIS A 16 -6.90 0.01 -5.00
CA HIS A 16 -8.33 -0.15 -5.18
C HIS A 16 -8.70 -0.41 -6.65
N GLN A 17 -8.20 0.44 -7.56
CA GLN A 17 -8.40 0.30 -9.00
C GLN A 17 -7.89 -1.07 -9.50
N ILE A 18 -6.67 -1.45 -9.09
CA ILE A 18 -6.05 -2.68 -9.59
C ILE A 18 -6.74 -3.93 -9.02
N PHE A 19 -7.09 -3.94 -7.73
CA PHE A 19 -7.57 -5.17 -7.09
C PHE A 19 -9.07 -5.38 -7.14
N ASN A 20 -9.86 -4.32 -7.27
CA ASN A 20 -11.32 -4.41 -7.23
C ASN A 20 -11.98 -4.00 -8.55
N GLU A 21 -11.34 -3.14 -9.35
CA GLU A 21 -11.87 -2.66 -10.63
C GLU A 21 -11.20 -3.38 -11.83
N ASP A 22 -10.33 -4.37 -11.56
CA ASP A 22 -9.56 -5.14 -12.53
C ASP A 22 -8.76 -4.27 -13.53
N GLU A 23 -8.39 -3.05 -13.12
CA GLU A 23 -7.56 -2.17 -13.95
C GLU A 23 -6.12 -2.68 -14.04
N TYR A 24 -5.52 -2.54 -15.23
CA TYR A 24 -4.13 -2.94 -15.45
C TYR A 24 -3.17 -2.07 -14.64
N ALA A 25 -2.29 -2.72 -13.87
CA ALA A 25 -1.39 -2.05 -12.93
C ALA A 25 -0.46 -1.01 -13.58
N ASP A 26 0.05 -1.28 -14.78
CA ASP A 26 0.89 -0.35 -15.53
C ASP A 26 0.12 0.93 -15.91
N LYS A 27 -1.12 0.80 -16.35
CA LYS A 27 -1.99 1.95 -16.68
C LYS A 27 -2.32 2.77 -15.44
N VAL A 28 -2.71 2.12 -14.34
CA VAL A 28 -3.00 2.80 -13.06
C VAL A 28 -1.78 3.57 -12.58
N ILE A 29 -0.60 2.96 -12.59
CA ILE A 29 0.63 3.59 -12.12
C ILE A 29 0.99 4.81 -12.99
N GLN A 30 0.88 4.72 -14.32
CA GLN A 30 1.09 5.87 -15.19
C GLN A 30 0.16 7.05 -14.84
N THR A 31 -1.09 6.77 -14.50
CA THR A 31 -2.06 7.78 -14.05
C THR A 31 -1.69 8.36 -12.68
N LEU A 32 -1.36 7.50 -11.70
CA LEU A 32 -0.94 7.93 -10.36
C LEU A 32 0.29 8.83 -10.41
N LEU A 33 1.29 8.50 -11.23
CA LEU A 33 2.48 9.32 -11.39
C LEU A 33 2.11 10.72 -11.90
N LYS A 34 1.13 10.86 -12.78
CA LYS A 34 0.71 12.16 -13.32
C LYS A 34 -0.26 12.94 -12.39
N ARG A 35 -0.71 12.33 -11.28
CA ARG A 35 -1.76 12.87 -10.40
C ARG A 35 -1.43 14.22 -9.78
N ASP A 36 -0.19 14.41 -9.34
CA ASP A 36 0.25 15.68 -8.73
C ASP A 36 1.55 16.16 -9.38
N LYS A 37 1.52 17.38 -9.91
CA LYS A 37 2.67 18.01 -10.57
C LYS A 37 3.77 18.41 -9.58
N ARG A 38 3.45 18.55 -8.28
CA ARG A 38 4.40 18.95 -7.24
C ARG A 38 5.31 17.81 -6.79
N TRP A 39 4.96 16.56 -7.11
CA TRP A 39 5.74 15.39 -6.71
C TRP A 39 7.06 15.33 -7.48
N GLY A 40 8.14 15.21 -6.72
CA GLY A 40 9.49 15.01 -7.26
C GLY A 40 9.75 13.56 -7.67
N SER A 41 10.97 13.28 -8.13
CA SER A 41 11.38 11.93 -8.54
C SER A 41 11.25 10.90 -7.41
N ARG A 42 11.61 11.27 -6.16
CA ARG A 42 11.52 10.38 -5.00
C ARG A 42 10.08 10.03 -4.63
N ASP A 43 9.16 10.99 -4.72
CA ASP A 43 7.75 10.77 -4.43
C ASP A 43 7.12 9.82 -5.45
N ARG A 44 7.46 10.03 -6.73
CA ARG A 44 7.04 9.17 -7.85
C ARG A 44 7.60 7.77 -7.72
N ALA A 45 8.89 7.63 -7.40
CA ALA A 45 9.53 6.35 -7.16
C ALA A 45 8.83 5.61 -6.01
N PHE A 46 8.57 6.30 -4.88
CA PHE A 46 7.83 5.72 -3.77
C PHE A 46 6.45 5.19 -4.18
N VAL A 47 5.65 5.98 -4.92
CA VAL A 47 4.31 5.55 -5.36
C VAL A 47 4.40 4.35 -6.30
N ALA A 48 5.30 4.38 -7.28
CA ALA A 48 5.44 3.30 -8.25
C ALA A 48 5.94 2.01 -7.59
N GLU A 49 7.07 2.07 -6.87
CA GLU A 49 7.69 0.92 -6.22
C GLU A 49 6.75 0.27 -5.20
N THR A 50 6.10 1.09 -4.36
CA THR A 50 5.20 0.56 -3.33
C THR A 50 3.97 -0.10 -3.93
N THR A 51 3.36 0.52 -4.95
CA THR A 51 2.21 -0.07 -5.64
C THR A 51 2.59 -1.39 -6.29
N TYR A 52 3.70 -1.43 -7.04
CA TYR A 52 4.17 -2.66 -7.68
C TYR A 52 4.52 -3.77 -6.68
N ASP A 53 5.23 -3.45 -5.59
CA ASP A 53 5.56 -4.43 -4.55
C ASP A 53 4.29 -5.05 -3.95
N ILE A 54 3.28 -4.24 -3.62
CA ILE A 54 2.04 -4.74 -3.02
C ILE A 54 1.23 -5.57 -4.04
N VAL A 55 1.15 -5.12 -5.30
CA VAL A 55 0.50 -5.90 -6.38
C VAL A 55 1.20 -7.25 -6.57
N ARG A 56 2.53 -7.25 -6.61
CA ARG A 56 3.35 -8.46 -6.79
C ARG A 56 3.14 -9.48 -5.67
N TRP A 57 3.04 -9.02 -4.43
CA TRP A 57 2.91 -9.87 -3.24
C TRP A 57 1.49 -9.92 -2.68
N LYS A 58 0.48 -9.55 -3.48
CA LYS A 58 -0.95 -9.45 -3.09
C LYS A 58 -1.40 -10.62 -2.22
N ARG A 59 -1.20 -11.85 -2.70
CA ARG A 59 -1.65 -13.08 -2.01
C ARG A 59 -1.00 -13.28 -0.65
N LEU A 60 0.33 -13.08 -0.58
CA LEU A 60 1.08 -13.20 0.67
C LEU A 60 0.64 -12.13 1.68
N TYR A 61 0.52 -10.88 1.24
CA TYR A 61 0.14 -9.79 2.13
C TYR A 61 -1.32 -9.92 2.60
N ALA A 62 -2.22 -10.42 1.75
CA ALA A 62 -3.60 -10.71 2.13
C ALA A 62 -3.69 -11.81 3.19
N GLU A 63 -2.90 -12.88 3.05
CA GLU A 63 -2.81 -13.95 4.03
C GLU A 63 -2.31 -13.43 5.39
N ILE A 64 -1.22 -12.67 5.40
CA ILE A 64 -0.65 -12.09 6.63
C ILE A 64 -1.62 -11.09 7.28
N ALA A 65 -2.34 -10.30 6.48
CA ALA A 65 -3.32 -9.33 6.97
C ALA A 65 -4.67 -9.96 7.34
N GLU A 66 -4.87 -11.25 7.07
CA GLU A 66 -6.14 -11.98 7.27
C GLU A 66 -7.32 -11.25 6.60
N VAL A 67 -7.11 -10.77 5.36
CA VAL A 67 -8.13 -10.07 4.55
C VAL A 67 -8.42 -10.83 3.27
N LYS A 68 -9.64 -10.69 2.74
CA LYS A 68 -10.09 -11.33 1.51
C LYS A 68 -10.71 -10.29 0.57
N GLU A 69 -10.77 -10.65 -0.71
CA GLU A 69 -11.45 -9.87 -1.74
C GLU A 69 -12.98 -9.94 -1.55
N PRO A 70 -13.72 -8.87 -1.91
CA PRO A 70 -13.23 -7.58 -2.38
C PRO A 70 -12.61 -6.73 -1.25
N PHE A 71 -11.57 -5.96 -1.55
CA PHE A 71 -10.87 -5.18 -0.52
C PHE A 71 -11.52 -3.82 -0.29
N ASN A 72 -12.05 -3.60 0.91
CA ASN A 72 -12.42 -2.25 1.31
C ASN A 72 -11.17 -1.40 1.64
N ARG A 73 -11.36 -0.09 1.87
CA ARG A 73 -10.24 0.83 2.11
C ARG A 73 -9.40 0.45 3.33
N ASP A 74 -10.02 -0.08 4.38
CA ASP A 74 -9.31 -0.52 5.59
C ASP A 74 -8.49 -1.79 5.32
N ASN A 75 -8.98 -2.70 4.48
CA ASN A 75 -8.22 -3.87 4.03
C ASN A 75 -6.96 -3.43 3.25
N LEU A 76 -7.09 -2.47 2.33
CA LEU A 76 -5.95 -1.94 1.58
C LEU A 76 -4.90 -1.29 2.50
N TRP A 77 -5.33 -0.55 3.53
CA TRP A 77 -4.42 -0.01 4.53
C TRP A 77 -3.74 -1.10 5.36
N ARG A 78 -4.42 -2.22 5.65
CA ARG A 78 -3.80 -3.39 6.29
C ARG A 78 -2.73 -4.03 5.40
N LEU A 79 -2.99 -4.21 4.10
CA LEU A 79 -1.99 -4.71 3.14
C LEU A 79 -0.76 -3.80 3.09
N PHE A 80 -0.98 -2.49 3.03
CA PHE A 80 0.08 -1.49 3.09
C PHE A 80 0.87 -1.58 4.41
N ALA A 81 0.18 -1.78 5.53
CA ALA A 81 0.82 -1.88 6.83
C ALA A 81 1.67 -3.16 6.96
N VAL A 82 1.25 -4.27 6.36
CA VAL A 82 2.08 -5.49 6.23
C VAL A 82 3.36 -5.19 5.45
N TRP A 83 3.24 -4.60 4.26
CA TRP A 83 4.39 -4.19 3.45
C TRP A 83 5.37 -3.30 4.25
N ALA A 84 4.84 -2.25 4.90
CA ALA A 84 5.66 -1.33 5.67
C ALA A 84 6.35 -2.04 6.84
N THR A 85 5.65 -2.93 7.53
CA THR A 85 6.18 -3.69 8.67
C THR A 85 7.32 -4.62 8.23
N LEU A 86 7.14 -5.34 7.12
CA LEU A 86 8.14 -6.25 6.56
C LEU A 86 9.37 -5.50 6.04
N LYS A 87 9.20 -4.29 5.50
CA LYS A 87 10.30 -3.41 5.10
C LYS A 87 10.98 -2.69 6.29
N GLY A 88 10.58 -2.99 7.53
CA GLY A 88 11.13 -2.33 8.73
C GLY A 88 10.76 -0.86 8.87
N ILE A 89 9.75 -0.38 8.14
CA ILE A 89 9.29 1.01 8.17
C ILE A 89 8.39 1.20 9.40
N LYS A 90 8.69 2.22 10.20
CA LYS A 90 7.85 2.59 11.35
C LYS A 90 6.53 3.17 10.86
N LEU A 91 5.42 2.54 11.24
CA LEU A 91 4.08 3.07 10.98
C LEU A 91 3.85 4.36 11.78
N PRO A 92 3.35 5.43 11.14
CA PRO A 92 2.93 6.63 11.84
C PRO A 92 1.65 6.37 12.64
N ASP A 93 1.36 7.23 13.61
CA ASP A 93 0.12 7.17 14.40
C ASP A 93 -1.06 7.75 13.60
N TRP A 94 -1.51 7.01 12.59
CA TRP A 94 -2.69 7.34 11.81
C TRP A 94 -3.82 6.38 12.18
N LYS A 95 -5.07 6.88 12.13
CA LYS A 95 -6.28 6.10 12.39
C LYS A 95 -6.44 4.82 11.56
N TYR A 96 -5.68 4.69 10.46
CA TYR A 96 -5.68 3.52 9.58
C TYR A 96 -4.81 2.37 10.10
N PHE A 97 -3.88 2.66 11.02
CA PHE A 97 -2.90 1.69 11.55
C PHE A 97 -3.17 1.25 13.00
N THR A 98 -4.15 1.85 13.68
CA THR A 98 -4.50 1.56 15.07
C THR A 98 -4.86 0.09 15.32
N ASN A 99 -5.45 -0.59 14.32
CA ASN A 99 -5.83 -2.00 14.41
C ASN A 99 -4.87 -2.94 13.69
N THR A 100 -3.66 -2.50 13.32
CA THR A 100 -2.68 -3.37 12.66
C THR A 100 -1.78 -4.03 13.72
N PRO A 101 -1.86 -5.35 13.95
CA PRO A 101 -1.01 -6.04 14.92
C PRO A 101 0.40 -6.26 14.33
N THR A 102 1.19 -5.19 14.27
CA THR A 102 2.59 -5.21 13.78
C THR A 102 3.46 -6.27 14.45
N ARG A 103 3.23 -6.53 15.74
CA ARG A 103 3.94 -7.55 16.52
C ARG A 103 3.61 -8.99 16.10
N LYS A 104 2.37 -9.27 15.65
CA LYS A 104 1.99 -10.60 15.15
C LYS A 104 2.66 -10.90 13.81
N ILE A 105 2.86 -9.88 12.97
CA ILE A 105 3.45 -10.03 11.64
C ILE A 105 4.92 -10.42 11.75
N LYS A 106 5.72 -9.72 12.59
CA LYS A 106 7.15 -10.00 12.77
C LYS A 106 7.47 -11.29 13.54
N GLY A 107 6.50 -11.85 14.27
CA GLY A 107 6.70 -13.08 15.05
C GLY A 107 6.43 -14.36 14.27
N LYS A 108 5.77 -14.26 13.11
CA LYS A 108 5.45 -15.40 12.24
C LYS A 108 6.35 -15.52 11.01
N PHE A 109 7.05 -14.44 10.62
CA PHE A 109 7.81 -14.34 9.37
C PHE A 109 9.10 -13.54 9.56
#